data_AF-A0A2R5LPH1-F1
#
_entry.id   AF-A0A2R5LPH1-F1
#
_cell.length_a   1.000
_cell.length_b   1.000
_cell.length_c   1.000
_cell.angle_alpha   90.00
_cell.angle_beta   90.00
_cell.angle_gamma   90.00
#
_symmetry.space_group_name_H-M   'P 1'
#
loop_
_entity.id
_entity.type
_entity.pdbx_description
1 polymer ?
#
loop_
_entity_poly.entity_id
_entity_poly.type
_entity_poly.pdbx_seq_one_letter_code
_entity_poly.pdbx_strand_id
1 'polypeptide(L)'
;MFRYLKSTFQGLQLVVVVLPGKTPVYAEVKRVGDTVLGMATQCVQAKNVNKTSPQTLSNLCLKINVKLGGINSILVPSIRPKVFNEPVIFLGADVTHPPAGDNKKPSIAAVVGSMDAH
;
A
#
# COMPACT_ATOMS: atom_id res chain seq x y z
N MET A 1 -12.70 12.55 12.09
CA MET A 1 -12.85 11.07 12.10
C MET A 1 -11.55 10.34 12.41
N PHE A 2 -10.51 10.39 11.58
CA PHE A 2 -9.29 9.58 11.80
C PHE A 2 -8.57 9.87 13.13
N ARG A 3 -8.48 11.15 13.54
CA ARG A 3 -7.93 11.53 14.86
C ARG A 3 -8.69 10.86 16.02
N TYR A 4 -10.02 10.87 15.95
CA TYR A 4 -10.88 10.21 16.93
C TYR A 4 -10.62 8.70 16.95
N LEU A 5 -10.55 8.04 15.78
CA LEU A 5 -10.24 6.60 15.74
C LEU A 5 -8.90 6.28 16.40
N LYS A 6 -7.86 7.07 16.12
CA LYS A 6 -6.53 6.89 16.70
C LYS A 6 -6.49 7.08 18.22
N SER A 7 -7.22 8.08 18.74
CA SER A 7 -7.24 8.36 20.18
C SER A 7 -8.12 7.39 20.98
N THR A 8 -9.19 6.88 20.36
CA THR A 8 -10.22 6.10 21.06
C THR A 8 -9.93 4.61 21.05
N PHE A 9 -9.35 4.07 19.98
CA PHE A 9 -9.14 2.63 19.82
C PHE A 9 -7.64 2.29 19.93
N GLN A 10 -7.20 1.99 21.14
CA GLN A 10 -5.84 1.51 21.38
C GLN A 10 -5.60 0.19 20.64
N GLY A 11 -4.49 0.10 19.90
CA GLY A 11 -4.18 -1.08 19.09
C GLY A 11 -4.92 -1.17 17.75
N LEU A 12 -5.60 -0.11 17.31
CA LEU A 12 -6.22 -0.08 15.97
C LEU A 12 -5.18 -0.31 14.87
N GLN A 13 -5.34 -1.41 14.12
CA GLN A 13 -4.39 -1.82 13.08
C GLN A 13 -4.76 -1.29 11.69
N LEU A 14 -6.05 -1.19 11.36
CA LEU A 14 -6.51 -0.89 10.00
C LEU A 14 -7.81 -0.09 9.99
N VAL A 15 -7.91 0.88 9.08
CA VAL A 15 -9.18 1.52 8.72
C VAL A 15 -9.57 1.14 7.29
N VAL A 16 -10.67 0.40 7.14
CA VAL A 16 -11.27 0.12 5.84
C VAL A 16 -12.21 1.27 5.47
N VAL A 17 -11.99 1.92 4.32
CA VAL A 17 -12.75 3.09 3.89
C VAL A 17 -13.56 2.76 2.64
N VAL A 18 -14.88 2.79 2.76
CA VAL A 18 -15.78 2.57 1.62
C VAL A 18 -16.01 3.89 0.88
N LEU A 19 -15.73 3.92 -0.42
CA LEU A 19 -15.87 5.11 -1.26
C LEU A 19 -16.92 4.90 -2.35
N PRO A 20 -17.75 5.92 -2.67
CA PRO A 20 -18.83 5.77 -3.65
C PRO A 20 -18.34 5.61 -5.11
N GLY A 21 -17.05 5.83 -5.37
CA GLY A 21 -16.47 5.81 -6.70
C GLY A 21 -15.20 6.65 -6.76
N LYS A 22 -14.97 7.35 -7.88
CA LYS A 22 -13.90 8.34 -8.00
C LYS A 22 -14.31 9.59 -7.21
N THR A 23 -13.51 9.97 -6.22
CA THR A 23 -13.82 11.10 -5.33
C THR A 23 -12.52 11.74 -4.80
N PRO A 24 -12.48 13.06 -4.58
CA PRO A 24 -11.34 13.72 -3.92
C PRO A 24 -11.07 13.17 -2.51
N VAL A 25 -12.06 12.55 -1.87
CA VAL A 25 -11.93 11.93 -0.54
C VAL A 25 -10.82 10.87 -0.51
N TYR A 26 -10.54 10.18 -1.63
CA TYR A 26 -9.45 9.21 -1.69
C TYR A 26 -8.09 9.86 -1.37
N ALA A 27 -7.82 11.02 -1.98
CA ALA A 27 -6.56 11.73 -1.76
C ALA A 27 -6.44 12.22 -0.31
N GLU A 28 -7.54 12.71 0.27
CA GLU A 28 -7.53 13.16 1.66
C GLU A 28 -7.35 12.01 2.67
N VAL A 29 -7.99 10.86 2.42
CA VAL A 29 -7.77 9.64 3.21
C VAL A 29 -6.30 9.23 3.19
N LYS A 30 -5.66 9.29 2.01
CA LYS A 30 -4.25 8.93 1.86
C LYS A 30 -3.32 9.95 2.50
N ARG A 31 -3.57 11.25 2.33
CA ARG A 31 -2.82 12.30 3.02
C ARG A 31 -2.89 12.11 4.54
N VAL A 32 -4.10 11.96 5.09
CA VAL A 32 -4.25 11.84 6.54
C VAL A 32 -3.68 10.53 7.09
N GLY A 33 -3.95 9.40 6.42
CA GLY A 33 -3.46 8.08 6.82
C GLY A 33 -1.94 7.96 6.70
N ASP A 34 -1.39 8.28 5.53
CA ASP A 34 -0.01 7.95 5.19
C ASP A 34 0.99 9.03 5.66
N THR A 35 0.59 10.31 5.73
CA THR A 35 1.53 11.41 6.06
C THR A 35 1.25 12.14 7.36
N VAL A 36 -0.01 12.25 7.79
CA VAL A 36 -0.35 13.04 9.01
C VAL A 36 -0.41 12.18 10.26
N LEU A 37 -1.03 11.00 10.20
CA LEU A 37 -1.33 10.19 11.39
C LEU A 37 -0.62 8.83 11.41
N GLY A 38 -0.06 8.36 10.30
CA GLY A 38 0.62 7.06 10.24
C GLY A 38 -0.32 5.89 10.53
N MET A 39 -1.48 5.86 9.88
CA MET A 39 -2.50 4.82 10.06
C MET A 39 -2.70 4.04 8.77
N ALA A 40 -2.65 2.71 8.85
CA ALA A 40 -2.91 1.87 7.69
C ALA A 40 -4.37 2.01 7.22
N THR A 41 -4.54 2.27 5.92
CA THR A 41 -5.86 2.44 5.30
C THR A 41 -6.07 1.52 4.11
N GLN A 42 -7.25 0.90 4.01
CA GLN A 42 -7.67 0.12 2.85
C GLN A 42 -8.97 0.68 2.26
N CYS A 43 -8.87 1.41 1.15
CA CYS A 43 -10.03 1.92 0.44
C CYS A 43 -10.68 0.84 -0.43
N VAL A 44 -12.00 0.76 -0.46
CA VAL A 44 -12.79 -0.15 -1.32
C VAL A 44 -13.92 0.63 -1.96
N GLN A 45 -14.19 0.42 -3.24
CA GLN A 45 -15.36 1.04 -3.88
C GLN A 45 -16.65 0.38 -3.38
N ALA A 46 -17.68 1.17 -3.11
CA ALA A 46 -18.97 0.70 -2.61
C ALA A 46 -19.57 -0.41 -3.48
N LYS A 47 -19.41 -0.33 -4.81
CA LYS A 47 -19.84 -1.39 -5.73
C LYS A 47 -19.22 -2.77 -5.42
N ASN A 48 -17.97 -2.80 -4.98
CA ASN A 48 -17.24 -4.04 -4.63
C ASN A 48 -17.58 -4.52 -3.21
N VAL A 49 -18.23 -3.68 -2.40
CA VAL A 49 -18.80 -4.06 -1.10
C VAL A 49 -20.21 -4.61 -1.30
N ASN A 50 -21.02 -3.93 -2.12
CA ASN A 50 -22.40 -4.31 -2.41
C ASN A 50 -22.48 -5.63 -3.18
N LYS A 51 -21.55 -5.85 -4.12
CA LYS A 51 -21.43 -7.10 -4.86
C LYS A 51 -19.99 -7.58 -4.80
N THR A 52 -19.76 -8.53 -3.91
CA THR A 52 -18.44 -9.15 -3.72
C THR A 52 -18.23 -10.29 -4.70
N SER A 53 -16.96 -10.63 -4.94
CA SER A 53 -16.57 -11.90 -5.54
C SER A 53 -15.39 -12.49 -4.77
N PRO A 54 -15.24 -13.83 -4.70
CA PRO A 54 -14.12 -14.45 -4.01
C PRO A 54 -12.75 -13.94 -4.50
N GLN A 55 -12.61 -13.74 -5.82
CA GLN A 55 -11.39 -13.19 -6.40
C GLN A 55 -11.11 -11.75 -5.92
N THR A 56 -12.13 -10.89 -5.86
CA THR A 56 -11.97 -9.50 -5.42
C THR A 56 -11.57 -9.44 -3.95
N LEU A 57 -12.20 -10.28 -3.11
CA LEU A 57 -11.88 -10.36 -1.70
C LEU A 57 -10.48 -10.91 -1.46
N SER A 58 -10.07 -11.96 -2.20
CA SER A 58 -8.71 -12.50 -2.14
C SER A 58 -7.66 -11.43 -2.45
N ASN A 59 -7.83 -10.69 -3.56
CA ASN A 59 -6.94 -9.59 -3.91
C ASN A 59 -6.92 -8.47 -2.85
N LEU A 60 -8.05 -8.24 -2.17
CA LEU A 60 -8.12 -7.27 -1.08
C LEU A 60 -7.33 -7.73 0.15
N CYS A 61 -7.45 -9.01 0.52
CA CYS A 61 -6.70 -9.61 1.62
C CYS A 61 -5.19 -9.55 1.38
N LEU A 62 -4.72 -9.82 0.15
CA LEU A 62 -3.30 -9.71 -0.21
C LEU A 62 -2.73 -8.30 0.05
N LYS A 63 -3.54 -7.25 -0.20
CA LYS A 63 -3.14 -5.86 0.06
C LYS A 63 -3.18 -5.51 1.54
N ILE A 64 -4.15 -6.04 2.27
CA ILE A 64 -4.27 -5.82 3.72
C ILE A 64 -3.10 -6.48 4.45
N ASN A 65 -2.77 -7.73 4.11
CA ASN A 65 -1.68 -8.46 4.73
C ASN A 65 -0.36 -7.67 4.65
N VAL A 66 0.03 -7.21 3.46
CA VAL A 66 1.26 -6.42 3.26
C VAL A 66 1.23 -5.08 4.01
N LYS A 67 0.08 -4.39 4.06
CA LYS A 67 -0.04 -3.12 4.79
C LYS A 67 0.15 -3.27 6.30
N LEU A 68 -0.13 -4.45 6.83
CA LEU A 68 0.03 -4.77 8.24
C LEU A 68 1.35 -5.50 8.53
N GLY A 69 2.28 -5.51 7.56
CA GLY A 69 3.61 -6.09 7.72
C GLY A 69 3.71 -7.59 7.44
N GLY A 70 2.65 -8.21 6.91
CA GLY A 70 2.66 -9.62 6.54
C GLY A 70 3.33 -9.89 5.19
N ILE A 71 3.82 -11.12 5.04
CA ILE A 71 4.41 -11.64 3.79
C ILE A 71 3.38 -12.57 3.13
N ASN A 72 3.01 -12.31 1.87
CA ASN A 72 2.01 -13.11 1.17
C ASN A 72 2.56 -14.47 0.72
N SER A 73 3.79 -14.48 0.22
CA SER A 73 4.46 -15.64 -0.36
C SER A 73 5.94 -15.33 -0.51
N ILE A 74 6.77 -16.37 -0.50
CA ILE A 74 8.22 -16.26 -0.71
C ILE A 74 8.66 -17.18 -1.86
N LEU A 75 9.83 -16.91 -2.44
CA LEU A 75 10.46 -17.87 -3.34
C LEU A 75 10.85 -19.12 -2.55
N VAL A 76 10.67 -20.30 -3.13
CA VAL A 76 11.09 -21.54 -2.49
C VAL A 76 12.61 -21.47 -2.24
N PRO A 77 13.09 -21.52 -0.98
CA PRO A 77 14.48 -21.18 -0.67
C PRO A 77 15.53 -22.03 -1.42
N SER A 78 15.20 -23.29 -1.70
CA SER A 78 16.09 -24.25 -2.36
C SER A 78 16.31 -24.02 -3.85
N ILE A 79 15.44 -23.23 -4.52
CA ILE A 79 15.57 -22.93 -5.95
C ILE A 79 16.13 -21.53 -6.21
N ARG A 80 16.49 -20.79 -5.16
CA ARG A 80 17.03 -19.44 -5.31
C ARG A 80 18.44 -19.46 -5.90
N PRO A 81 18.78 -18.49 -6.75
CA PRO A 81 20.12 -18.41 -7.33
C PRO A 81 21.19 -18.15 -6.26
N LYS A 82 22.44 -18.52 -6.57
CA LYS A 82 23.59 -18.40 -5.64
C LYS A 82 23.83 -16.98 -5.09
N VAL A 83 23.30 -15.94 -5.73
CA VAL A 83 23.38 -14.55 -5.24
C VAL A 83 22.76 -14.40 -3.84
N PHE A 84 21.81 -15.25 -3.45
CA PHE A 84 21.20 -15.27 -2.12
C PHE A 84 22.06 -15.97 -1.05
N ASN A 85 23.24 -16.51 -1.40
CA ASN A 85 24.12 -17.19 -0.44
C ASN A 85 24.82 -16.22 0.52
N GLU A 86 24.90 -14.95 0.14
CA GLU A 86 25.43 -13.86 0.96
C GLU A 86 24.33 -12.79 1.14
N PRO A 87 24.39 -11.94 2.18
CA PRO A 87 23.46 -10.83 2.33
C PRO A 87 23.44 -9.92 1.09
N VAL A 88 22.27 -9.79 0.45
CA VAL A 88 22.04 -8.98 -0.75
C VAL A 88 20.81 -8.10 -0.58
N ILE A 89 20.87 -6.86 -1.10
CA ILE A 89 19.74 -5.93 -1.16
C ILE A 89 19.32 -5.71 -2.62
N PHE A 90 18.02 -5.81 -2.90
CA PHE A 90 17.43 -5.49 -4.20
C PHE A 90 16.85 -4.09 -4.15
N LEU A 91 17.28 -3.21 -5.05
CA LEU A 91 16.78 -1.84 -5.18
C LEU A 91 15.98 -1.69 -6.47
N GLY A 92 14.82 -1.03 -6.37
CA GLY A 92 14.04 -0.58 -7.52
C GLY A 92 13.94 0.94 -7.50
N ALA A 93 14.17 1.60 -8.64
CA ALA A 93 14.13 3.06 -8.76
C ALA A 93 13.34 3.49 -10.00
N ASP A 94 12.56 4.57 -9.87
CA ASP A 94 11.80 5.17 -10.96
C ASP A 94 11.71 6.70 -10.80
N VAL A 95 11.53 7.39 -11.93
CA VAL A 95 11.24 8.83 -11.98
C VAL A 95 9.98 9.06 -12.81
N THR A 96 8.95 9.58 -12.16
CA THR A 96 7.71 9.97 -12.83
C THR A 96 7.72 11.46 -13.14
N HIS A 97 7.59 11.80 -14.42
CA HIS A 97 7.45 13.18 -14.89
C HIS A 97 6.00 13.65 -14.93
N PRO A 98 5.74 14.97 -14.85
CA PRO A 98 4.41 15.53 -15.11
C PRO A 98 3.88 15.21 -16.52
N PRO A 99 2.57 15.35 -16.76
CA PRO A 99 2.01 15.26 -18.11
C PRO A 99 2.68 16.22 -19.10
N ALA A 100 2.73 15.83 -20.38
CA ALA A 100 3.34 16.64 -21.43
C ALA A 100 2.80 18.08 -21.44
N GLY A 101 3.71 19.05 -21.50
CA GLY A 101 3.39 20.49 -21.49
C GLY A 101 3.30 21.13 -20.10
N ASP A 102 3.37 20.36 -19.00
CA ASP A 102 3.43 20.90 -17.64
C ASP A 102 4.89 21.08 -17.18
N ASN A 103 5.40 22.31 -17.27
CA ASN A 103 6.74 22.67 -16.84
C ASN A 103 6.80 23.20 -15.39
N LYS A 104 5.68 23.20 -14.66
CA LYS A 104 5.60 23.76 -13.29
C LYS A 104 5.61 22.69 -12.21
N LYS A 105 5.05 21.51 -12.49
CA LYS A 105 5.04 20.41 -11.52
C LYS A 105 6.43 19.77 -11.40
N PRO A 106 6.84 19.36 -10.19
CA PRO A 106 8.09 18.64 -10.01
C PRO A 106 8.00 17.23 -10.60
N SER A 107 9.15 16.69 -10.99
CA SER A 107 9.29 15.24 -11.17
C SER A 107 9.36 14.56 -9.81
N ILE A 108 8.88 13.32 -9.71
CA ILE A 108 8.90 12.54 -8.47
C ILE A 108 9.85 11.35 -8.68
N ALA A 109 10.94 11.32 -7.93
CA ALA A 109 11.84 10.17 -7.86
C ALA A 109 11.47 9.28 -6.67
N ALA A 110 11.46 7.96 -6.87
CA ALA A 110 11.20 6.98 -5.81
C ALA A 110 12.21 5.84 -5.87
N VAL A 111 12.63 5.37 -4.69
CA VAL A 111 13.49 4.19 -4.51
C VAL A 111 12.87 3.28 -3.45
N VAL A 112 12.82 1.99 -3.73
CA VAL A 112 12.45 0.93 -2.77
C VAL A 112 13.61 -0.04 -2.61
N GLY A 113 13.71 -0.66 -1.43
CA GLY A 113 14.70 -1.70 -1.15
C GLY A 113 14.07 -2.90 -0.47
N SER A 114 14.57 -4.11 -0.75
CA SER A 114 14.24 -5.30 0.02
C SER A 114 14.72 -5.15 1.46
N MET A 115 13.96 -5.69 2.42
CA MET A 115 14.21 -5.54 3.87
C MET A 115 14.45 -6.88 4.57
N ASP A 116 14.36 -7.98 3.84
CA ASP A 116 14.62 -9.33 4.32
C ASP A 116 15.29 -10.15 3.20
N ALA A 117 15.54 -11.43 3.51
CA ALA A 117 16.24 -12.33 2.62
C ALA A 117 15.32 -13.19 1.74
N HIS A 118 13.99 -12.95 1.73
CA HIS A 118 13.03 -13.83 1.05
C HIS A 118 13.11 -13.76 -0.49
#